data_AF-A0A7C4UWR0-F1
#
_entry.id   AF-A0A7C4UWR0-F1
#
_cell.length_a   1.000
_cell.length_b   1.000
_cell.length_c   1.000
_cell.angle_alpha   90.00
_cell.angle_beta   90.00
_cell.angle_gamma   90.00
#
_symmetry.space_group_name_H-M   'P 1'
#
loop_
_entity.id
_entity.type
_entity.pdbx_description
1 polymer ?
#
loop_
_entity_poly.entity_id
_entity_poly.type
_entity_poly.pdbx_seq_one_letter_code
_entity_poly.pdbx_strand_id
1 'polypeptide(L)'
;MPSDLPSILFYLITAVAVVLWLCGLQYVIRCSSRVESTFTAEGDAPAAPVPANLMGGSAEVIGDPADLAAKASGLLARQGLGMPGSVKILEQGPDRLIFEGMPGMPVERHLLKRAELRFHRAGNNRTRIDYAIEVPSRPWLLIFAWVFVVLGLVAMVTGFILIQFFVLDRAFGEERWQAVQMLQALHFLWPQFLFAGIYRQSRTQVAALMDAFVHNLPFCQV
;
A
#
# COMPACT_ATOMS: atom_id res chain seq x y z
N MET A 1 -23.24 -37.97 -23.69
CA MET A 1 -23.21 -36.65 -23.01
C MET A 1 -23.63 -35.60 -24.03
N PRO A 2 -24.30 -34.51 -23.63
CA PRO A 2 -24.64 -33.43 -24.56
C PRO A 2 -23.34 -32.88 -25.18
N SER A 3 -23.33 -32.72 -26.50
CA SER A 3 -22.19 -32.23 -27.30
C SER A 3 -21.70 -30.84 -26.88
N ASP A 4 -22.52 -30.10 -26.14
CA ASP A 4 -22.34 -28.67 -25.91
C ASP A 4 -21.68 -28.37 -24.55
N LEU A 5 -21.51 -29.38 -23.69
CA LEU A 5 -20.97 -29.22 -22.35
C LEU A 5 -19.56 -28.58 -22.32
N PRO A 6 -18.59 -28.97 -23.18
CA PRO A 6 -17.26 -28.38 -23.18
C PRO A 6 -17.27 -26.89 -23.54
N SER A 7 -18.11 -26.50 -24.51
CA SER A 7 -18.27 -25.11 -24.93
C SER A 7 -18.87 -24.26 -23.79
N ILE A 8 -19.90 -24.78 -23.11
CA ILE A 8 -20.51 -24.10 -21.96
C ILE A 8 -19.47 -23.88 -20.85
N LEU A 9 -18.70 -24.92 -20.51
CA LEU A 9 -17.66 -24.83 -19.49
C LEU A 9 -16.57 -23.83 -19.87
N PHE A 10 -16.12 -23.84 -21.13
CA PHE A 10 -15.14 -22.88 -21.63
C PHE A 10 -15.61 -21.44 -21.45
N TYR A 11 -16.81 -21.10 -21.94
CA TYR A 11 -17.35 -19.75 -21.81
C TYR A 11 -17.55 -19.34 -20.35
N LEU A 12 -17.98 -20.27 -19.49
CA LEU A 12 -18.13 -20.00 -18.06
C LEU A 12 -16.79 -19.66 -17.41
N ILE A 13 -15.74 -20.43 -17.69
CA ILE A 13 -14.40 -20.16 -17.14
C ILE A 13 -13.84 -18.84 -17.72
N THR A 14 -14.03 -18.58 -19.01
CA THR A 14 -13.64 -17.29 -19.61
C THR A 14 -14.36 -16.12 -18.94
N ALA A 15 -15.67 -16.23 -18.69
CA ALA A 15 -16.44 -15.20 -18.00
C ALA A 15 -15.89 -14.95 -16.58
N VAL A 16 -15.60 -16.02 -15.83
CA VAL A 16 -14.97 -15.91 -14.50
C VAL A 16 -13.60 -15.24 -14.59
N ALA A 17 -12.77 -15.60 -15.56
CA ALA A 17 -11.46 -14.98 -15.76
C ALA A 17 -11.55 -13.48 -16.06
N VAL A 18 -12.51 -13.07 -16.91
CA VAL A 18 -12.79 -11.64 -17.20
C VAL A 18 -13.20 -10.91 -15.93
N VAL A 19 -14.11 -11.47 -15.13
CA VAL A 19 -14.53 -10.86 -13.86
C VAL A 19 -13.36 -10.70 -12.89
N LEU A 20 -12.53 -11.74 -12.73
CA LEU A 20 -11.33 -11.68 -11.88
C LEU A 20 -10.32 -10.64 -12.38
N TRP A 21 -10.13 -10.55 -13.70
CA TRP A 21 -9.27 -9.53 -14.30
C TRP A 21 -9.80 -8.11 -14.03
N LEU A 22 -11.10 -7.87 -14.21
CA LEU A 22 -11.74 -6.58 -13.91
C LEU A 22 -11.62 -6.21 -12.43
N CYS A 23 -11.80 -7.17 -11.52
CA CYS A 23 -11.56 -6.97 -10.08
C CYS A 23 -10.10 -6.58 -9.81
N GLY A 24 -9.15 -7.22 -10.49
CA GLY A 24 -7.73 -6.89 -10.40
C GLY A 24 -7.42 -5.48 -10.89
N LEU A 25 -7.92 -5.10 -12.06
CA LEU A 25 -7.81 -3.76 -12.61
C LEU A 25 -8.38 -2.71 -11.65
N GLN A 26 -9.61 -2.91 -11.16
CA GLN A 26 -10.25 -2.01 -10.22
C GLN A 26 -9.45 -1.88 -8.92
N TYR A 27 -8.88 -2.99 -8.45
CA TYR A 27 -8.01 -2.99 -7.26
C TYR A 27 -6.75 -2.16 -7.47
N VAL A 28 -6.06 -2.32 -8.61
CA VAL A 28 -4.88 -1.52 -8.96
C VAL A 28 -5.22 -0.03 -9.07
N ILE A 29 -6.33 0.33 -9.73
CA ILE A 29 -6.81 1.72 -9.85
C ILE A 29 -7.11 2.33 -8.47
N ARG A 30 -7.74 1.57 -7.56
CA ARG A 30 -8.00 2.02 -6.19
C ARG A 30 -6.72 2.22 -5.40
N CYS A 31 -5.71 1.39 -5.62
CA CYS A 31 -4.40 1.57 -5.00
C CYS A 31 -3.64 2.78 -5.56
N SER A 32 -3.80 3.12 -6.84
CA SER A 32 -3.15 4.27 -7.46
C SER A 32 -3.84 5.62 -7.19
N SER A 33 -5.16 5.62 -6.95
CA SER A 33 -5.95 6.84 -6.73
C SER A 33 -5.88 7.39 -5.30
N ARG A 34 -5.52 6.58 -4.30
CA ARG A 34 -5.42 7.00 -2.87
C ARG A 34 -4.18 7.86 -2.54
N VAL A 35 -3.60 8.52 -3.53
CA VAL A 35 -2.39 9.33 -3.40
C VAL A 35 -2.72 10.77 -2.95
N GLU A 36 -3.98 11.19 -2.97
CA GLU A 36 -4.40 12.48 -2.43
C GLU A 36 -5.08 12.32 -1.06
N SER A 37 -4.36 12.56 0.03
CA SER A 37 -4.98 12.79 1.34
C SER A 37 -4.69 14.20 1.84
N THR A 38 -5.76 14.99 1.87
CA THR A 38 -6.26 15.94 2.87
C THR A 38 -5.39 16.33 4.07
N PHE A 39 -4.09 16.57 3.90
CA PHE A 39 -3.37 17.45 4.82
C PHE A 39 -3.61 18.88 4.34
N THR A 40 -4.77 19.44 4.67
CA THR A 40 -4.97 20.89 4.60
C THR A 40 -4.13 21.47 5.73
N ALA A 41 -2.93 21.95 5.39
CA ALA A 41 -2.15 22.77 6.29
C ALA A 41 -2.99 24.02 6.62
N GLU A 42 -3.74 23.94 7.70
CA GLU A 42 -4.54 25.04 8.22
C GLU A 42 -3.55 26.01 8.88
N GLY A 43 -3.02 26.93 8.07
CA GLY A 43 -2.07 27.96 8.50
C GLY A 43 -1.62 28.83 7.33
N ASP A 44 -1.70 30.15 7.51
CA ASP A 44 -1.45 31.23 6.52
C ASP A 44 -0.03 31.31 5.93
N ALA A 45 0.81 30.29 6.12
CA ALA A 45 2.13 30.24 5.49
C ALA A 45 2.02 29.75 4.04
N PRO A 46 2.84 30.28 3.10
CA PRO A 46 2.89 29.77 1.73
C PRO A 46 3.22 28.27 1.78
N ALA A 47 2.22 27.45 1.48
CA ALA A 47 2.31 26.01 1.60
C ALA A 47 3.38 25.49 0.64
N ALA A 48 4.48 24.98 1.18
CA ALA A 48 5.40 24.16 0.42
C ALA A 48 4.61 23.03 -0.27
N PRO A 49 4.97 22.64 -1.50
CA PRO A 49 4.24 21.61 -2.23
C PRO A 49 4.13 20.35 -1.36
N VAL A 50 2.88 19.94 -1.07
CA VAL A 50 2.61 18.73 -0.28
C VAL A 50 3.08 17.52 -1.09
N PRO A 51 3.98 16.69 -0.54
CA PRO A 51 4.43 15.48 -1.24
C PRO A 51 3.23 14.57 -1.55
N ALA A 52 3.16 14.05 -2.77
CA ALA A 52 2.08 13.16 -3.21
C ALA A 52 1.94 11.87 -2.35
N ASN A 53 2.92 11.51 -1.51
CA ASN A 53 2.87 10.27 -0.71
C ASN A 53 2.77 10.53 0.79
N LEU A 54 2.16 11.65 1.17
CA LEU A 54 1.89 11.96 2.56
C LEU A 54 0.72 11.10 3.08
N MET A 55 0.88 10.52 4.26
CA MET A 55 -0.19 9.91 5.05
C MET A 55 -0.21 10.57 6.41
N GLY A 56 -1.38 11.01 6.86
CA GLY A 56 -1.51 11.68 8.15
C GLY A 56 -2.59 11.07 9.03
N GLY A 57 -2.52 11.43 10.30
CA GLY A 57 -3.52 11.10 11.32
C GLY A 57 -3.32 11.97 12.54
N SER A 58 -4.14 11.75 13.56
CA SER A 58 -4.12 12.55 14.78
C SER A 58 -4.53 11.70 15.97
N ALA A 59 -3.90 11.92 17.13
CA ALA A 59 -4.33 11.30 18.38
C ALA A 59 -4.25 12.30 19.53
N GLU A 60 -5.19 12.21 20.47
CA GLU A 60 -5.14 12.98 21.70
C GLU A 60 -4.60 12.15 22.85
N VAL A 61 -3.60 12.67 23.54
CA VAL A 61 -2.91 11.99 24.63
C VAL A 61 -2.74 12.90 25.85
N ILE A 62 -2.46 12.30 27.00
CA ILE A 62 -2.22 13.01 28.25
C ILE A 62 -0.74 13.44 28.32
N GLY A 63 -0.50 14.70 28.71
CA GLY A 63 0.84 15.26 28.89
C GLY A 63 0.97 16.67 28.31
N ASP A 64 2.03 17.37 28.71
CA ASP A 64 2.40 18.66 28.12
C ASP A 64 3.06 18.47 26.73
N PRO A 65 2.79 19.33 25.73
CA PRO A 65 3.37 19.22 24.40
C PRO A 65 4.90 19.14 24.40
N ALA A 66 5.59 19.96 25.20
CA ALA A 66 7.04 20.03 25.20
C ALA A 66 7.67 18.76 25.79
N ASP A 67 7.07 18.22 26.86
CA ASP A 67 7.49 16.96 27.47
C ASP A 67 7.31 15.79 26.50
N LEU A 68 6.17 15.74 25.80
CA LEU A 68 5.87 14.72 24.80
C LEU A 68 6.79 14.82 23.59
N ALA A 69 7.10 16.03 23.10
CA ALA A 69 8.03 16.23 22.00
C ALA A 69 9.46 15.80 22.35
N ALA A 70 9.95 16.15 23.55
CA ALA A 70 11.25 15.72 24.05
C ALA A 70 11.32 14.20 24.27
N LYS A 71 10.23 13.61 24.75
CA LYS A 71 10.10 12.16 24.93
C LYS A 71 10.09 11.42 23.59
N ALA A 72 9.34 11.93 22.61
CA ALA A 72 9.32 11.37 21.26
C ALA A 72 10.72 11.41 20.63
N SER A 73 11.42 12.54 20.72
CA SER A 73 12.79 12.65 20.18
C SER A 73 13.76 11.68 20.86
N GLY A 74 13.69 11.54 22.20
CA GLY A 74 14.51 10.60 22.96
C GLY A 74 14.28 9.13 22.55
N LEU A 75 13.03 8.72 22.38
CA LEU A 75 12.68 7.37 21.94
C LEU A 75 13.15 7.10 20.50
N LEU A 76 12.89 8.05 19.60
CA LEU A 76 13.32 7.96 18.20
C LEU A 76 14.85 7.86 18.07
N ALA A 77 15.60 8.59 18.90
CA ALA A 77 17.05 8.54 18.91
C ALA A 77 17.61 7.20 19.45
N ARG A 78 16.96 6.59 20.45
CA ARG A 78 17.44 5.35 21.10
C ARG A 78 17.03 4.07 20.36
N GLN A 79 15.75 3.97 20.01
CA GLN A 79 15.14 2.71 19.56
C GLN A 79 14.59 2.81 18.13
N GLY A 80 14.49 4.01 17.58
CA GLY A 80 13.63 4.27 16.43
C GLY A 80 12.14 4.08 16.78
N LEU A 81 11.30 3.93 15.76
CA LEU A 81 9.83 3.77 15.91
C LEU A 81 9.40 2.34 16.32
N GLY A 82 10.32 1.48 16.78
CA GLY A 82 10.12 0.01 16.69
C GLY A 82 10.01 -0.50 15.24
N MET A 83 10.17 0.40 14.27
CA MET A 83 10.34 0.14 12.85
C MET A 83 11.75 -0.38 12.57
N PRO A 84 11.99 -1.12 11.48
CA PRO A 84 13.27 -1.78 11.24
C PRO A 84 14.37 -0.83 10.74
N GLY A 85 14.42 0.42 11.20
CA GLY A 85 15.37 1.42 10.74
C GLY A 85 15.66 2.53 11.76
N SER A 86 16.93 2.93 11.85
CA SER A 86 17.34 4.14 12.54
C SER A 86 16.74 5.37 11.86
N VAL A 87 16.41 6.39 12.65
CA VAL A 87 15.92 7.67 12.14
C VAL A 87 16.91 8.78 12.46
N LYS A 88 16.97 9.78 11.60
CA LYS A 88 17.72 11.02 11.78
C LYS A 88 16.74 12.13 12.14
N ILE A 89 16.93 12.73 13.31
CA ILE A 89 16.16 13.91 13.71
C ILE A 89 16.68 15.11 12.92
N LEU A 90 15.79 15.77 12.17
CA LEU A 90 16.10 16.94 11.35
C LEU A 90 15.81 18.24 12.09
N GLU A 91 14.70 18.28 12.83
CA GLU A 91 14.24 19.45 13.57
C GLU A 91 13.56 18.98 14.86
N GLN A 92 13.90 19.60 16.00
CA GLN A 92 13.28 19.35 17.29
C GLN A 92 12.92 20.69 17.94
N GLY A 93 11.63 20.90 18.16
CA GLY A 93 11.05 22.03 18.89
C GLY A 93 10.07 21.55 19.96
N PRO A 94 9.51 22.48 20.75
CA PRO A 94 8.55 22.16 21.81
C PRO A 94 7.18 21.69 21.29
N ASP A 95 6.83 22.07 20.06
CA ASP A 95 5.54 21.81 19.40
C ASP A 95 5.70 21.03 18.09
N ARG A 96 6.93 20.70 17.70
CA ARG A 96 7.23 20.11 16.39
C ARG A 96 8.44 19.20 16.43
N LEU A 97 8.34 18.06 15.75
CA LEU A 97 9.45 17.13 15.56
C LEU A 97 9.45 16.62 14.13
N ILE A 98 10.56 16.83 13.41
CA ILE A 98 10.77 16.31 12.06
C ILE A 98 11.91 15.31 12.08
N PHE A 99 11.70 14.16 11.47
CA PHE A 99 12.73 13.14 11.31
C PHE A 99 12.63 12.42 9.97
N GLU A 100 13.74 11.83 9.55
CA GLU A 100 13.91 11.09 8.30
C GLU A 100 14.42 9.68 8.59
N GLY A 101 14.02 8.70 7.78
CA GLY A 101 14.60 7.36 7.84
C GLY A 101 16.04 7.39 7.31
N MET A 102 17.00 6.81 8.05
CA MET A 102 18.40 6.80 7.61
C MET A 102 18.60 5.93 6.36
N PRO A 103 19.27 6.44 5.30
CA PRO A 103 19.62 5.66 4.12
C PRO A 103 20.64 4.57 4.47
N GLY A 104 20.60 3.44 3.76
CA GLY A 104 21.59 2.36 3.88
C GLY A 104 21.12 1.08 4.59
N MET A 105 19.93 1.09 5.19
CA MET A 105 19.24 -0.14 5.58
C MET A 105 18.75 -0.93 4.35
N PRO A 106 18.58 -2.27 4.45
CA PRO A 106 18.00 -3.06 3.38
C PRO A 106 16.70 -2.45 2.84
N VAL A 107 16.47 -2.52 1.53
CA VAL A 107 15.30 -1.91 0.85
C VAL A 107 13.97 -2.33 1.49
N GLU A 108 13.90 -3.55 2.01
CA GLU A 108 12.74 -4.09 2.72
C GLU A 108 12.37 -3.28 3.97
N ARG A 109 13.34 -2.59 4.58
CA ARG A 109 13.20 -1.89 5.87
C ARG A 109 12.99 -0.38 5.74
N HIS A 110 13.14 0.19 4.55
CA HIS A 110 12.82 1.58 4.27
C HIS A 110 11.31 1.74 4.05
N LEU A 111 10.59 1.83 5.16
CA LEU A 111 9.15 2.06 5.17
C LEU A 111 8.79 3.54 5.39
N LEU A 112 9.75 4.33 5.90
CA LEU A 112 9.58 5.75 6.21
C LEU A 112 10.65 6.56 5.48
N LYS A 113 10.24 7.58 4.72
CA LYS A 113 11.17 8.53 4.11
C LYS A 113 11.34 9.72 5.05
N ARG A 114 10.23 10.38 5.39
CA ARG A 114 10.19 11.50 6.33
C ARG A 114 8.94 11.43 7.17
N ALA A 115 8.99 11.93 8.38
CA ALA A 115 7.81 12.17 9.20
C ALA A 115 7.92 13.48 9.97
N GLU A 116 6.75 14.04 10.25
CA GLU A 116 6.55 15.24 11.04
C GLU A 116 5.49 14.93 12.10
N LEU A 117 5.78 15.29 13.35
CA LEU A 117 4.83 15.31 14.46
C LEU A 117 4.63 16.76 14.88
N ARG A 118 3.38 17.15 15.07
CA ARG A 118 2.98 18.45 15.61
C ARG A 118 2.20 18.25 16.89
N PHE A 119 2.58 18.97 17.92
CA PHE A 119 2.05 18.83 19.27
C PHE A 119 1.23 20.09 19.61
N HIS A 120 -0.08 19.94 19.68
CA HIS A 120 -1.03 21.01 19.95
C HIS A 120 -1.63 20.82 21.33
N ARG A 121 -1.69 21.87 22.15
CA ARG A 121 -2.41 21.81 23.43
C ARG A 121 -3.91 21.70 23.16
N ALA A 122 -4.55 20.64 23.64
CA ALA A 122 -5.98 20.34 23.43
C ALA A 122 -6.84 20.50 24.70
N GLY A 123 -6.22 20.82 25.84
CA GLY A 123 -6.92 21.06 27.11
C GLY A 123 -5.98 20.99 28.31
N ASN A 124 -6.56 20.91 29.51
CA ASN A 124 -5.78 20.75 30.73
C ASN A 124 -5.04 19.40 30.71
N ASN A 125 -3.71 19.46 30.58
CA ASN A 125 -2.82 18.30 30.50
C ASN A 125 -3.16 17.33 29.35
N ARG A 126 -3.72 17.83 28.24
CA ARG A 126 -3.97 17.06 27.03
C ARG A 126 -3.27 17.70 25.84
N THR A 127 -2.66 16.85 25.04
CA THR A 127 -1.97 17.23 23.81
C THR A 127 -2.56 16.43 22.66
N ARG A 128 -3.02 17.13 21.62
CA ARG A 128 -3.32 16.55 20.32
C ARG A 128 -2.03 16.47 19.53
N ILE A 129 -1.71 15.29 19.04
CA ILE A 129 -0.53 15.03 18.21
C ILE A 129 -1.04 14.75 16.80
N ASP A 130 -0.81 15.68 15.89
CA ASP A 130 -1.05 15.48 14.46
C ASP A 130 0.26 14.98 13.84
N TYR A 131 0.18 13.93 13.03
CA TYR A 131 1.36 13.37 12.36
C TYR A 131 1.17 13.33 10.86
N ALA A 132 2.28 13.50 10.14
CA ALA A 132 2.36 13.39 8.70
C ALA A 132 3.58 12.56 8.33
N ILE A 133 3.39 11.54 7.49
CA ILE A 133 4.42 10.58 7.10
C ILE A 133 4.53 10.59 5.59
N GLU A 134 5.71 10.91 5.09
CA GLU A 134 6.09 10.65 3.72
C GLU A 134 6.60 9.21 3.62
N VAL A 135 5.83 8.34 2.99
CA VAL A 135 6.25 6.97 2.68
C VAL A 135 6.98 6.99 1.34
N PRO A 136 8.14 6.31 1.22
CA PRO A 136 8.85 6.23 -0.04
C PRO A 136 7.91 5.64 -1.09
N SER A 137 7.64 6.40 -2.14
CA SER A 137 6.92 5.86 -3.27
C SER A 137 7.71 4.66 -3.78
N ARG A 138 7.08 3.49 -3.80
CA ARG A 138 7.56 2.32 -4.54
C ARG A 138 6.77 2.24 -5.84
N PRO A 139 6.92 3.21 -6.77
CA PRO A 139 6.12 3.25 -7.99
C PRO A 139 6.34 1.96 -8.79
N TRP A 140 7.53 1.35 -8.67
CA TRP A 140 7.86 0.07 -9.28
C TRP A 140 6.87 -1.06 -8.93
N LEU A 141 6.32 -1.12 -7.70
CA LEU A 141 5.31 -2.12 -7.33
C LEU A 141 4.00 -1.90 -8.10
N LEU A 142 3.55 -0.65 -8.20
CA LEU A 142 2.35 -0.32 -8.98
C LEU A 142 2.60 -0.49 -10.48
N ILE A 143 3.79 -0.17 -10.97
CA ILE A 143 4.20 -0.42 -12.35
C ILE A 143 4.13 -1.92 -12.66
N PHE A 144 4.69 -2.79 -11.81
CA PHE A 144 4.55 -4.24 -12.00
C PHE A 144 3.09 -4.67 -11.95
N ALA A 145 2.30 -4.18 -11.00
CA ALA A 145 0.87 -4.49 -10.95
C ALA A 145 0.17 -4.14 -12.28
N TRP A 146 0.45 -2.96 -12.85
CA TRP A 146 -0.06 -2.53 -14.15
C TRP A 146 0.44 -3.40 -15.31
N VAL A 147 1.73 -3.76 -15.33
CA VAL A 147 2.31 -4.66 -16.32
C VAL A 147 1.57 -6.01 -16.30
N PHE A 148 1.32 -6.58 -15.12
CA PHE A 148 0.58 -7.84 -15.00
C PHE A 148 -0.89 -7.72 -15.38
N VAL A 149 -1.55 -6.58 -15.13
CA VAL A 149 -2.90 -6.31 -15.65
C VAL A 149 -2.91 -6.34 -17.19
N VAL A 150 -1.96 -5.67 -17.84
CA VAL A 150 -1.86 -5.64 -19.32
C VAL A 150 -1.53 -7.03 -19.86
N LEU A 151 -0.53 -7.70 -19.32
CA LEU A 151 -0.15 -9.05 -19.72
C LEU A 151 -1.30 -10.05 -19.52
N GLY A 152 -2.03 -9.94 -18.41
CA GLY A 152 -3.22 -10.75 -18.13
C GLY A 152 -4.31 -10.56 -19.17
N LEU A 153 -4.55 -9.31 -19.62
CA LEU A 153 -5.52 -9.04 -20.70
C LEU A 153 -5.08 -9.68 -22.02
N VAL A 154 -3.81 -9.49 -22.40
CA VAL A 154 -3.26 -10.06 -23.63
C VAL A 154 -3.33 -11.58 -23.62
N ALA A 155 -2.93 -12.21 -22.51
CA ALA A 155 -3.00 -13.65 -22.33
C ALA A 155 -4.44 -14.18 -22.39
N MET A 156 -5.39 -13.48 -21.78
CA MET A 156 -6.80 -13.86 -21.78
C MET A 156 -7.41 -13.78 -23.20
N VAL A 157 -7.18 -12.68 -23.93
CA VAL A 157 -7.68 -12.52 -25.30
C VAL A 157 -7.04 -13.54 -26.24
N THR A 158 -5.71 -13.69 -26.17
CA THR A 158 -4.97 -14.64 -27.03
C THR A 158 -5.36 -16.07 -26.72
N GLY A 159 -5.45 -16.44 -25.43
CA GLY A 159 -5.88 -17.76 -24.98
C GLY A 159 -7.31 -18.08 -25.42
N PHE A 160 -8.23 -17.12 -25.30
CA PHE A 160 -9.60 -17.27 -25.80
C PHE A 160 -9.63 -17.56 -27.30
N ILE A 161 -8.92 -16.76 -28.11
CA ILE A 161 -8.83 -16.95 -29.56
C ILE A 161 -8.23 -18.32 -29.89
N LEU A 162 -7.10 -18.68 -29.29
CA LEU A 162 -6.43 -19.95 -29.56
C LEU A 162 -7.32 -21.15 -29.22
N ILE A 163 -8.01 -21.13 -28.07
CA ILE A 163 -8.91 -22.22 -27.69
C ILE A 163 -10.12 -22.27 -28.63
N GLN A 164 -10.71 -21.12 -28.97
CA GLN A 164 -11.85 -21.07 -29.87
C GLN A 164 -11.51 -21.68 -31.25
N PHE A 165 -10.39 -21.30 -31.86
CA PHE A 165 -10.07 -21.69 -33.24
C PHE A 165 -9.33 -23.03 -33.38
N PHE A 166 -8.49 -23.40 -32.41
CA PHE A 166 -7.65 -24.59 -32.55
C PHE A 166 -8.13 -25.78 -31.73
N VAL A 167 -8.94 -25.53 -30.70
CA VAL A 167 -9.30 -26.54 -29.72
C VAL A 167 -10.77 -26.94 -29.87
N LEU A 168 -11.71 -25.99 -29.82
CA LEU A 168 -13.14 -26.30 -29.93
C LEU A 168 -13.53 -26.79 -31.33
N ASP A 169 -12.88 -26.28 -32.38
CA ASP A 169 -13.17 -26.67 -33.77
C ASP A 169 -12.56 -28.02 -34.18
N ARG A 170 -11.68 -28.62 -33.36
CA ARG A 170 -11.03 -29.89 -33.69
C ARG A 170 -11.47 -31.00 -32.74
N ALA A 171 -12.19 -31.99 -33.27
CA ALA A 171 -12.68 -33.18 -32.56
C ALA A 171 -11.55 -34.16 -32.19
N PHE A 172 -10.60 -33.75 -31.34
CA PHE A 172 -9.58 -34.64 -30.78
C PHE A 172 -9.84 -34.88 -29.29
N GLY A 173 -9.87 -36.15 -28.88
CA GLY A 173 -10.14 -36.61 -27.51
C GLY A 173 -9.05 -36.31 -26.47
N GLU A 174 -8.33 -35.19 -26.60
CA GLU A 174 -7.27 -34.73 -25.69
C GLU A 174 -7.77 -33.69 -24.67
N GLU A 175 -9.02 -33.83 -24.23
CA GLU A 175 -9.73 -32.91 -23.33
C GLU A 175 -9.00 -32.64 -21.98
N ARG A 176 -8.03 -33.48 -21.60
CA ARG A 176 -7.23 -33.34 -20.37
C ARG A 176 -6.22 -32.19 -20.42
N TRP A 177 -5.66 -31.86 -21.58
CA TRP A 177 -4.63 -30.81 -21.68
C TRP A 177 -5.25 -29.41 -21.62
N GLN A 178 -6.51 -29.27 -22.02
CA GLN A 178 -7.27 -28.02 -22.01
C GLN A 178 -7.51 -27.51 -20.59
N ALA A 179 -7.88 -28.38 -19.66
CA ALA A 179 -8.09 -28.02 -18.25
C ALA A 179 -6.81 -27.49 -17.59
N VAL A 180 -5.65 -28.05 -17.94
CA VAL A 180 -4.34 -27.61 -17.42
C VAL A 180 -3.98 -26.21 -17.96
N GLN A 181 -4.23 -25.94 -19.24
CA GLN A 181 -3.99 -24.62 -19.83
C GLN A 181 -4.90 -23.53 -19.25
N MET A 182 -6.17 -23.85 -19.02
CA MET A 182 -7.11 -22.91 -18.39
C MET A 182 -6.71 -22.60 -16.93
N LEU A 183 -6.23 -23.59 -16.19
CA LEU A 183 -5.71 -23.38 -14.84
C LEU A 183 -4.46 -22.50 -14.83
N GLN A 184 -3.56 -22.68 -15.82
CA GLN A 184 -2.39 -21.82 -15.98
C GLN A 184 -2.76 -20.37 -16.32
N ALA A 185 -3.77 -20.15 -17.17
CA ALA A 185 -4.26 -18.80 -17.47
C ALA A 185 -4.80 -18.10 -16.22
N LEU A 186 -5.50 -18.84 -15.34
CA LEU A 186 -5.96 -18.30 -14.06
C LEU A 186 -4.80 -17.90 -13.15
N HIS A 187 -3.68 -18.63 -13.21
CA HIS A 187 -2.47 -18.30 -12.47
C HIS A 187 -1.79 -17.01 -12.94
N PHE A 188 -2.08 -16.50 -14.14
CA PHE A 188 -1.58 -15.19 -14.55
C PHE A 188 -2.36 -14.01 -13.96
N LEU A 189 -3.53 -14.25 -13.34
CA LEU A 189 -4.39 -13.19 -12.81
C LEU A 189 -4.05 -12.79 -11.36
N TRP A 190 -3.37 -13.63 -10.58
CA TRP A 190 -3.06 -13.31 -9.18
C TRP A 190 -1.95 -12.26 -8.97
N PRO A 191 -0.89 -12.14 -9.82
CA PRO A 191 0.23 -11.25 -9.53
C PRO A 191 -0.15 -9.78 -9.36
N GLN A 192 -1.13 -9.26 -10.13
CA GLN A 192 -1.59 -7.88 -9.94
C GLN A 192 -2.16 -7.62 -8.53
N PHE A 193 -2.83 -8.60 -7.93
CA PHE A 193 -3.33 -8.51 -6.56
C PHE A 193 -2.19 -8.58 -5.55
N LEU A 194 -1.19 -9.42 -5.79
CA LEU A 194 0.00 -9.51 -4.94
C LEU A 194 0.72 -8.15 -4.88
N PHE A 195 1.10 -7.58 -6.02
CA PHE A 195 1.90 -6.36 -6.04
C PHE A 195 1.13 -5.15 -5.50
N ALA A 196 -0.14 -4.99 -5.89
CA ALA A 196 -1.00 -3.94 -5.33
C ALA A 196 -1.31 -4.18 -3.84
N GLY A 197 -1.38 -5.45 -3.41
CA GLY A 197 -1.56 -5.88 -2.04
C GLY A 197 -0.37 -5.52 -1.16
N ILE A 198 0.84 -5.89 -1.56
CA ILE A 198 2.09 -5.51 -0.87
C ILE A 198 2.21 -3.98 -0.79
N TYR A 199 1.91 -3.27 -1.88
CA TYR A 199 1.90 -1.82 -1.89
C TYR A 199 0.95 -1.25 -0.83
N ARG A 200 -0.31 -1.70 -0.81
CA ARG A 200 -1.31 -1.25 0.17
C ARG A 200 -0.97 -1.66 1.61
N GLN A 201 -0.51 -2.89 1.82
CA GLN A 201 -0.16 -3.44 3.12
C GLN A 201 0.98 -2.66 3.75
N SER A 202 2.05 -2.36 3.00
CA SER A 202 3.18 -1.58 3.51
C SER A 202 2.76 -0.18 3.98
N ARG A 203 1.90 0.51 3.22
CA ARG A 203 1.32 1.80 3.62
C ARG A 203 0.48 1.69 4.90
N THR A 204 -0.37 0.66 4.98
CA THR A 204 -1.25 0.43 6.14
C THR A 204 -0.45 0.09 7.39
N GLN A 205 0.62 -0.70 7.25
CA GLN A 205 1.52 -1.03 8.36
C GLN A 205 2.24 0.21 8.89
N VAL A 206 2.73 1.09 8.02
CA VAL A 206 3.37 2.35 8.45
C VAL A 206 2.41 3.24 9.22
N ALA A 207 1.18 3.41 8.71
CA ALA A 207 0.15 4.18 9.39
C ALA A 207 -0.16 3.59 10.78
N ALA A 208 -0.43 2.29 10.84
CA ALA A 208 -0.73 1.61 12.10
C ALA A 208 0.41 1.67 13.12
N LEU A 209 1.66 1.60 12.67
CA LEU A 209 2.83 1.75 13.53
C LEU A 209 2.96 3.16 14.09
N MET A 210 2.73 4.19 13.27
CA MET A 210 2.73 5.57 13.75
C MET A 210 1.56 5.84 14.70
N ASP A 211 0.37 5.36 14.37
CA ASP A 211 -0.79 5.43 15.26
C ASP A 211 -0.44 4.81 16.63
N ALA A 212 0.11 3.60 16.63
CA ALA A 212 0.53 2.93 17.86
C ALA A 212 1.61 3.72 18.61
N PHE A 213 2.61 4.26 17.91
CA PHE A 213 3.65 5.08 18.53
C PHE A 213 3.08 6.32 19.22
N VAL A 214 2.23 7.08 18.52
CA VAL A 214 1.65 8.32 19.05
C VAL A 214 0.72 8.03 20.23
N HIS A 215 -0.15 7.01 20.14
CA HIS A 215 -1.06 6.66 21.24
C HIS A 215 -0.32 6.17 22.50
N ASN A 216 0.82 5.48 22.33
CA ASN A 216 1.58 4.92 23.45
C ASN A 216 2.64 5.89 24.00
N LEU A 217 2.86 7.03 23.35
CA LEU A 217 3.91 7.98 23.71
C LEU A 217 3.91 8.35 25.21
N PRO A 218 2.77 8.66 25.87
CA PRO A 218 2.77 9.00 27.30
C PRO A 218 3.32 7.89 28.21
N PHE A 219 3.17 6.63 27.81
CA PHE A 219 3.48 5.45 28.62
C PHE A 219 4.91 4.93 28.42
N CYS A 220 5.58 5.34 27.34
CA CYS A 220 6.97 4.96 27.09
C CYS A 220 7.91 5.57 28.15
N GLN A 221 8.94 4.85 28.58
CA GLN A 221 9.98 5.36 29.46
C GLN A 221 11.18 5.78 28.60
N VAL A 222 11.69 7.00 28.79
CA VAL A 222 12.82 7.54 28.02
C VAL A 222 14.13 6.99 28.52
#